data_AF-T1G4A1-F1
#
_entry.id   AF-T1G4A1-F1
#
_cell.length_a   1.000
_cell.length_b   1.000
_cell.length_c   1.000
_cell.angle_alpha   90.00
_cell.angle_beta   90.00
_cell.angle_gamma   90.00
#
_symmetry.space_group_name_H-M   'P 1'
#
loop_
_entity.id
_entity.type
_entity.pdbx_description
1 polymer ?
#
loop_
_entity_poly.entity_id
_entity_poly.type
_entity_poly.pdbx_seq_one_letter_code
_entity_poly.pdbx_strand_id
1 'polypeptide(L)' 'IAANLLEGGRTAHSALKLPLNMQITETPICNIAKNSAMAKILQVCKLIVWDECTMVHKRSS' A
#
# COMPACT_ATOMS: atom_id res chain seq x y z
N ILE A 1 -0.24 15.00 -7.53
CA ILE A 1 -1.05 14.43 -8.64
C ILE A 1 -1.55 13.11 -8.11
N ALA A 2 -2.86 12.96 -7.93
CA ALA A 2 -3.49 11.73 -7.45
C ALA A 2 -2.92 10.50 -8.18
N ALA A 3 -2.23 9.58 -7.48
CA ALA A 3 -1.71 8.36 -8.11
C ALA A 3 -2.84 7.51 -8.75
N ASN A 4 -4.07 7.62 -8.23
CA ASN A 4 -5.28 7.01 -8.80
C ASN A 4 -5.68 7.58 -10.18
N LEU A 5 -5.18 8.76 -10.56
CA LEU A 5 -5.45 9.39 -11.85
C LEU A 5 -4.46 8.95 -12.95
N LEU A 6 -3.40 8.22 -12.58
CA LEU A 6 -2.51 7.56 -13.52
C LEU A 6 -3.14 6.24 -13.97
N GLU A 7 -3.03 5.89 -15.25
CA GLU A 7 -3.45 4.57 -15.72
C GLU A 7 -2.72 3.47 -14.94
N GLY A 8 -3.47 2.58 -14.27
CA GLY A 8 -2.91 1.55 -13.40
C GLY A 8 -2.69 1.96 -11.94
N GLY A 9 -3.09 3.18 -11.56
CA GLY A 9 -3.12 3.65 -10.18
C GLY A 9 -3.96 2.76 -9.27
N ARG A 10 -3.45 2.48 -8.08
CA ARG A 10 -4.13 1.69 -7.04
C ARG A 10 -3.96 2.36 -5.69
N THR A 11 -4.98 2.24 -4.84
CA THR A 11 -4.84 2.64 -3.43
C THR A 11 -3.83 1.74 -2.72
N ALA A 12 -3.12 2.28 -1.74
CA ALA A 12 -2.18 1.50 -0.92
C ALA A 12 -2.79 0.22 -0.33
N HIS A 13 -4.05 0.28 0.10
CA HIS A 13 -4.80 -0.87 0.61
C HIS A 13 -4.90 -2.01 -0.41
N SER A 14 -5.27 -1.69 -1.66
CA SER A 14 -5.43 -2.69 -2.72
C SER A 14 -4.09 -3.15 -3.31
N ALA A 15 -3.10 -2.26 -3.38
CA ALA A 15 -1.76 -2.55 -3.88
C ALA A 15 -0.95 -3.42 -2.92
N LEU A 16 -1.09 -3.23 -1.60
CA LEU A 16 -0.27 -3.91 -0.60
C LEU A 16 -1.06 -4.85 0.31
N LYS A 17 -2.38 -5.04 0.07
CA LYS A 17 -3.26 -5.84 0.94
C LYS A 17 -3.15 -5.42 2.41
N LEU A 18 -3.13 -4.11 2.65
CA LEU A 18 -3.05 -3.58 4.01
C LEU A 18 -4.40 -3.78 4.72
N PRO A 19 -4.40 -4.06 6.03
CA PRO A 19 -5.64 -4.13 6.80
C PRO A 19 -6.34 -2.77 6.76
N LEU A 20 -7.67 -2.77 6.58
CA LEU A 20 -8.48 -1.54 6.58
C LEU A 20 -8.39 -0.80 7.93
N ASN A 21 -8.21 -1.55 9.02
CA ASN A 21 -8.08 -1.01 10.36
C ASN A 21 -6.62 -0.69 10.71
N MET A 22 -6.01 0.23 9.95
CA MET A 22 -4.61 0.66 10.18
C MET A 22 -4.37 1.28 11.57
N GLN A 23 -5.41 1.76 12.25
CA GLN A 23 -5.31 2.40 13.58
C GLN A 23 -5.09 1.41 14.73
N ILE A 24 -5.43 0.14 14.53
CA ILE A 24 -5.38 -0.90 15.58
C ILE A 24 -4.00 -1.57 15.60
N THR A 25 -3.30 -1.59 14.47
CA THR A 25 -1.99 -2.25 14.34
C THR A 25 -0.89 -1.20 14.32
N GLU A 26 -0.03 -1.19 15.33
CA GLU A 26 1.10 -0.24 15.44
C GLU A 26 2.05 -0.29 14.25
N THR A 27 2.21 -1.47 13.65
CA THR A 27 2.95 -1.68 12.42
C THR A 27 2.08 -2.53 11.48
N PRO A 28 1.22 -1.93 10.64
CA PRO A 28 0.38 -2.71 9.73
C PRO A 28 1.27 -3.42 8.71
N ILE A 29 1.21 -4.75 8.70
CA ILE A 29 2.00 -5.59 7.78
C ILE A 29 1.14 -5.94 6.56
N CYS A 30 1.74 -5.88 5.38
CA CYS A 30 1.12 -6.35 4.15
C CYS A 30 0.89 -7.88 4.19
N ASN A 31 -0.36 -8.32 4.02
CA ASN A 31 -0.67 -9.76 3.99
C ASN A 31 -0.54 -10.32 2.55
N ILE A 32 0.71 -10.42 2.08
CA ILE A 32 1.03 -10.87 0.72
C ILE A 32 1.63 -12.27 0.78
N ALA A 33 0.95 -13.26 0.21
CA ALA A 33 1.47 -14.61 0.13
C ALA A 33 2.70 -14.66 -0.79
N LYS A 34 3.74 -15.40 -0.36
CA LYS A 34 5.04 -15.50 -1.05
C LYS A 34 4.94 -15.87 -2.54
N ASN A 35 3.99 -16.73 -2.91
CA ASN A 35 3.79 -17.22 -4.28
C ASN A 35 2.69 -16.47 -5.05
N SER A 36 2.18 -15.35 -4.52
CA SER A 36 1.13 -14.58 -5.19
C SER A 36 1.67 -13.76 -6.37
N ALA A 37 0.79 -13.42 -7.32
CA ALA A 37 1.12 -12.50 -8.41
C ALA A 37 1.63 -11.15 -7.89
N MET A 38 1.06 -10.66 -6.79
CA MET A 38 1.51 -9.41 -6.15
C MET A 38 2.93 -9.52 -5.61
N ALA A 39 3.30 -10.64 -4.98
CA ALA A 39 4.67 -10.86 -4.51
C ALA A 39 5.68 -10.82 -5.67
N LYS A 40 5.35 -11.44 -6.82
CA LYS A 40 6.20 -11.40 -8.02
C LYS A 40 6.36 -9.98 -8.55
N ILE A 41 5.28 -9.19 -8.56
CA ILE A 41 5.32 -7.78 -8.97
C ILE A 41 6.22 -6.97 -8.03
N LEU A 42 6.07 -7.13 -6.71
CA LEU A 42 6.90 -6.43 -5.72
C LEU A 42 8.38 -6.83 -5.82
N GLN A 43 8.68 -8.08 -6.12
CA GLN A 43 10.06 -8.56 -6.31
C GLN A 43 10.78 -7.89 -7.48
N VAL A 44 10.06 -7.56 -8.56
CA VAL A 44 10.64 -6.87 -9.73
C VAL A 44 10.44 -5.36 -9.69
N CYS A 45 9.65 -4.86 -8.73
CA CYS A 45 9.39 -3.44 -8.53
C CYS A 45 10.68 -2.73 -8.09
N LYS A 46 11.05 -1.67 -8.81
CA LYS A 46 12.23 -0.85 -8.51
C LYS A 46 11.90 0.48 -7.85
N LEU A 47 10.65 0.94 -7.98
CA LEU A 47 10.19 2.24 -7.50
C LEU A 47 8.72 2.15 -7.09
N ILE A 48 8.43 2.57 -5.87
CA ILE A 48 7.07 2.77 -5.37
C ILE A 48 6.87 4.28 -5.26
N VAL A 49 5.91 4.81 -6.02
CA VAL A 49 5.45 6.19 -5.87
C VAL A 49 4.21 6.15 -4.99
N TRP A 50 4.33 6.72 -3.79
CA TRP A 50 3.21 6.85 -2.88
C TRP A 50 2.73 8.29 -2.92
N ASP A 51 1.56 8.50 -3.54
CA ASP A 51 0.89 9.78 -3.49
C ASP A 51 -0.04 9.83 -2.28
N GLU A 52 -0.31 11.04 -1.75
CA GLU A 52 -1.19 11.22 -0.59
C GLU A 52 -0.69 10.52 0.69
N CYS A 53 0.64 10.37 0.87
CA CYS A 53 1.25 9.79 2.09
C CYS A 53 0.73 10.39 3.40
N THR A 54 0.32 11.66 3.39
CA THR A 54 -0.21 12.39 4.54
C THR A 54 -1.62 12.00 4.93
N MET A 55 -2.37 11.32 4.05
CA MET A 55 -3.71 10.78 4.34
C MET A 55 -3.67 9.41 5.01
N VAL A 56 -2.47 8.82 5.16
CA VAL A 56 -2.27 7.73 6.12
C VAL A 56 -2.53 8.34 7.48
N HIS A 57 -3.58 7.87 8.17
CA HIS A 57 -4.01 8.39 9.46
C HIS A 57 -2.82 8.30 10.43
N LYS A 58 -2.11 9.42 10.62
CA LYS A 58 -1.08 9.51 11.65
C LYS A 58 -1.84 9.33 12.96
N ARG A 59 -1.36 8.43 13.81
CA ARG A 59 -1.78 8.38 15.21
C ARG A 59 -1.42 9.75 15.78
N SER A 60 -2.37 10.68 15.78
CA SER A 60 -2.27 11.92 16.57
C SER A 60 -2.14 11.43 18.00
N SER A 61 -0.98 11.66 18.61
CA SER A 61 -0.77 11.42 20.04
C SER A 61 -1.79 12.21 20.87
#